data_AF-A0A957Z2Q1-F1
#
_entry.id   AF-A0A957Z2Q1-F1
#
_cell.length_a   1.000
_cell.length_b   1.000
_cell.length_c   1.000
_cell.angle_alpha   90.00
_cell.angle_beta   90.00
_cell.angle_gamma   90.00
#
_symmetry.space_group_name_H-M   'P 1'
#
loop_
_entity.id
_entity.type
_entity.pdbx_description
1 polymer ?
#
loop_
_entity_poly.entity_id
_entity_poly.type
_entity_poly.pdbx_seq_one_letter_code
_entity_poly.pdbx_strand_id
1 'polypeptide(L)'
;MQSTNLRNLIIIGLLGLGILAVYAPRYLAAGDVVAPGNGEEPRYTYVSDLDFWQRTEREVTVQTTSRFDLDADLNAVPMQVGNWQGKDVPETNQEVMILLEPEQYVRRLYQDSQGRYLWLSMIGGRSSRPFHAPDICYDADGWQYDLGSHPVQLDEGGELYGLWLDAEKQLPDQATSTEQIVYYFYLFPSAQRDLTKGIVLFKLTSERYGSTEETLQMQAEFVRALFKQAG
;
A
#
# COMPACT_ATOMS: atom_id res chain seq x y z
N MET A 1 -33.17 -14.62 50.12
CA MET A 1 -31.97 -14.86 49.28
C MET A 1 -32.28 -15.18 47.80
N GLN A 2 -33.47 -14.86 47.25
CA GLN A 2 -33.81 -15.16 45.84
C GLN A 2 -33.73 -13.94 44.88
N SER A 3 -33.68 -12.70 45.38
CA SER A 3 -33.72 -11.49 44.54
C SER A 3 -32.40 -11.17 43.82
N THR A 4 -31.26 -11.62 44.34
CA THR A 4 -29.94 -11.35 43.77
C THR A 4 -29.72 -12.10 42.46
N ASN A 5 -30.25 -13.32 42.33
CA ASN A 5 -30.09 -14.15 41.14
C ASN A 5 -30.89 -13.61 39.95
N LEU A 6 -32.10 -13.11 40.19
CA LEU A 6 -32.94 -12.51 39.14
C LEU A 6 -32.32 -11.21 38.60
N ARG A 7 -31.78 -10.37 39.49
CA ARG A 7 -31.09 -9.13 39.09
C ARG A 7 -29.85 -9.40 38.24
N ASN A 8 -29.06 -10.42 38.61
CA ASN A 8 -27.88 -10.80 37.84
C ASN A 8 -28.23 -11.36 36.46
N LEU A 9 -29.31 -12.15 36.35
CA LEU A 9 -29.79 -12.66 35.06
C LEU A 9 -30.29 -11.53 34.14
N ILE A 10 -30.96 -10.52 34.69
CA ILE A 10 -31.40 -9.35 33.93
C ILE A 10 -30.18 -8.55 33.42
N ILE A 11 -29.17 -8.34 34.27
CA ILE A 11 -27.95 -7.61 33.87
C ILE A 11 -27.20 -8.36 32.77
N ILE A 12 -27.03 -9.68 32.89
CA ILE A 12 -26.37 -10.51 31.87
C ILE A 12 -27.18 -10.47 30.56
N GLY A 13 -28.51 -10.55 30.65
CA GLY A 13 -29.38 -10.44 29.48
C GLY A 13 -29.26 -9.09 28.76
N LEU A 14 -29.23 -7.98 29.52
CA LEU A 14 -29.06 -6.64 28.97
C LEU A 14 -27.68 -6.43 28.35
N LEU A 15 -26.62 -6.97 28.96
CA LEU A 15 -25.27 -6.93 28.39
C LEU A 15 -25.18 -7.74 27.10
N GLY A 16 -25.78 -8.94 27.05
CA GLY A 16 -25.86 -9.75 25.84
C GLY A 16 -26.62 -9.04 24.71
N LEU A 17 -27.75 -8.40 25.03
CA LEU A 17 -28.52 -7.58 24.10
C LEU A 17 -27.73 -6.36 23.59
N GLY A 18 -26.95 -5.71 24.46
CA GLY A 18 -26.06 -4.61 24.10
C GLY A 18 -24.96 -5.04 23.14
N ILE A 19 -24.31 -6.18 23.41
CA ILE A 19 -23.32 -6.78 22.50
C ILE A 19 -23.98 -7.10 21.15
N LEU A 20 -25.14 -7.77 21.15
CA LEU A 20 -25.89 -8.05 19.93
C LEU A 20 -26.25 -6.76 19.17
N ALA A 21 -26.72 -5.71 19.82
CA ALA A 21 -27.06 -4.45 19.16
C ALA A 21 -25.84 -3.73 18.55
N VAL A 22 -24.67 -3.83 19.18
CA VAL A 22 -23.43 -3.21 18.69
C VAL A 22 -22.80 -4.00 17.54
N TYR A 23 -22.84 -5.33 17.61
CA TYR A 23 -22.14 -6.19 16.65
C TYR A 23 -23.03 -6.78 15.56
N ALA A 24 -24.34 -6.96 15.79
CA ALA A 24 -25.26 -7.47 14.75
C ALA A 24 -25.29 -6.60 13.48
N PRO A 25 -25.23 -5.26 13.54
CA PRO A 25 -25.13 -4.44 12.33
C PRO A 25 -23.88 -4.75 11.50
N ARG A 26 -22.77 -5.20 12.11
CA ARG A 26 -21.56 -5.59 11.36
C ARG A 26 -21.74 -6.92 10.59
N TYR A 27 -22.60 -7.80 11.08
CA TYR A 27 -22.92 -9.06 10.39
C TYR A 27 -24.11 -8.93 9.43
N LEU A 28 -25.02 -7.98 9.69
CA LEU A 28 -26.20 -7.70 8.86
C LEU A 28 -25.94 -6.64 7.77
N ALA A 29 -24.90 -5.81 7.91
CA ALA A 29 -24.40 -4.92 6.86
C ALA A 29 -23.47 -5.64 5.86
N ALA A 30 -23.57 -6.97 5.74
CA ALA A 30 -23.15 -7.69 4.55
C ALA A 30 -24.22 -7.51 3.46
N GLY A 31 -24.39 -6.28 2.99
CA GLY A 31 -25.16 -5.92 1.80
C GLY A 31 -24.35 -4.84 1.06
N ASP A 32 -24.06 -4.91 -0.23
CA ASP A 32 -24.43 -5.87 -1.26
C ASP A 32 -23.13 -6.29 -1.94
N VAL A 33 -22.74 -7.57 -1.83
CA VAL A 33 -21.89 -8.15 -2.87
C VAL A 33 -22.82 -8.35 -4.05
N VAL A 34 -22.89 -7.34 -4.92
CA VAL A 34 -23.30 -7.56 -6.31
C VAL A 34 -22.38 -8.69 -6.79
N ALA A 35 -22.91 -9.90 -6.87
CA ALA A 35 -22.23 -10.99 -7.55
C ALA A 35 -21.84 -10.44 -8.92
N PRO A 36 -20.56 -10.47 -9.33
CA PRO A 36 -20.19 -10.00 -10.64
C PRO A 36 -20.96 -10.85 -11.65
N GLY A 37 -21.96 -10.23 -12.27
CA GLY A 37 -22.56 -10.74 -13.48
C GLY A 37 -21.44 -10.85 -14.50
N ASN A 38 -21.31 -12.04 -15.09
CA ASN A 38 -20.52 -12.31 -16.29
C ASN A 38 -18.99 -12.43 -16.13
N GLY A 39 -18.46 -13.17 -15.15
CA GLY A 39 -17.08 -13.72 -15.25
C GLY A 39 -15.93 -12.71 -15.45
N GLU A 40 -16.20 -11.41 -15.33
CA GLU A 40 -15.21 -10.35 -15.35
C GLU A 40 -14.53 -10.31 -13.98
N GLU A 41 -13.19 -10.21 -13.98
CA GLU A 41 -12.44 -10.07 -12.74
C GLU A 41 -12.90 -8.80 -12.00
N PRO A 42 -13.05 -8.84 -10.66
CA PRO A 42 -13.45 -7.67 -9.90
C PRO A 42 -12.44 -6.53 -10.13
N ARG A 43 -12.97 -5.34 -10.44
CA ARG A 43 -12.18 -4.11 -10.59
C ARG A 43 -12.38 -3.20 -9.39
N TYR A 44 -11.28 -2.68 -8.88
CA TYR A 44 -11.24 -1.70 -7.80
C TYR A 44 -10.67 -0.39 -8.33
N THR A 45 -11.19 0.71 -7.81
CA THR A 45 -10.86 2.05 -8.25
C THR A 45 -10.27 2.83 -7.08
N TYR A 46 -9.16 3.50 -7.32
CA TYR A 46 -8.47 4.34 -6.36
C TYR A 46 -8.13 5.69 -7.00
N VAL A 47 -7.90 6.69 -6.18
CA VAL A 47 -7.19 7.90 -6.62
C VAL A 47 -5.72 7.72 -6.30
N SER A 48 -4.87 7.91 -7.29
CA SER A 48 -3.41 7.90 -7.16
C SER A 48 -2.88 9.33 -7.22
N ASP A 49 -1.93 9.66 -6.35
CA ASP A 49 -1.22 10.94 -6.41
C ASP A 49 0.18 10.85 -5.79
N LEU A 50 0.98 11.89 -5.98
CA LEU A 50 2.36 12.01 -5.53
C LEU A 50 2.50 12.57 -4.12
N ASP A 51 1.48 13.28 -3.63
CA ASP A 51 1.47 13.92 -2.32
C ASP A 51 0.23 13.49 -1.51
N PHE A 52 0.44 13.22 -0.23
CA PHE A 52 -0.65 12.78 0.64
C PHE A 52 -1.51 13.95 1.16
N TRP A 53 -0.91 15.13 1.33
CA TRP A 53 -1.50 16.33 1.92
C TRP A 53 -2.14 17.22 0.86
N GLN A 54 -1.43 17.44 -0.24
CA GLN A 54 -1.87 18.29 -1.35
C GLN A 54 -2.32 17.43 -2.53
N ARG A 55 -3.23 17.97 -3.33
CA ARG A 55 -3.52 17.40 -4.64
C ARG A 55 -2.55 17.97 -5.64
N THR A 56 -1.87 17.11 -6.39
CA THR A 56 -0.98 17.55 -7.46
C THR A 56 -1.70 17.53 -8.81
N GLU A 57 -1.09 18.15 -9.82
CA GLU A 57 -1.56 18.07 -11.21
C GLU A 57 -1.47 16.65 -11.80
N ARG A 58 -0.89 15.70 -11.05
CA ARG A 58 -0.75 14.28 -11.41
C ARG A 58 -1.76 13.38 -10.69
N GLU A 59 -2.71 13.95 -9.95
CA GLU A 59 -3.82 13.18 -9.37
C GLU A 59 -4.63 12.52 -10.49
N VAL A 60 -4.75 11.19 -10.46
CA VAL A 60 -5.50 10.41 -11.45
C VAL A 60 -6.30 9.30 -10.77
N THR A 61 -7.43 8.93 -11.37
CA THR A 61 -8.14 7.72 -10.96
C THR A 61 -7.45 6.52 -11.61
N VAL A 62 -7.23 5.44 -10.86
CA VAL A 62 -6.58 4.21 -11.33
C VAL A 62 -7.44 2.99 -11.04
N GLN A 63 -7.42 2.01 -11.95
CA GLN A 63 -8.11 0.73 -11.80
C GLN A 63 -7.12 -0.42 -11.60
N THR A 64 -7.51 -1.40 -10.78
CA THR A 64 -6.73 -2.61 -10.49
C THR A 64 -7.66 -3.79 -10.19
N THR A 65 -7.15 -5.00 -10.24
CA THR A 65 -7.85 -6.23 -9.81
C THR A 65 -7.50 -6.66 -8.39
N SER A 66 -6.64 -5.90 -7.70
CA SER A 66 -6.22 -6.16 -6.32
C SER A 66 -6.72 -5.07 -5.37
N ARG A 67 -6.98 -5.42 -4.11
CA ARG A 67 -7.40 -4.45 -3.09
C ARG A 67 -6.18 -3.77 -2.47
N PHE A 68 -6.16 -2.45 -2.52
CA PHE A 68 -5.13 -1.59 -1.91
C PHE A 68 -5.78 -0.55 -0.98
N ASP A 69 -6.64 -1.01 -0.09
CA ASP A 69 -7.32 -0.19 0.93
C ASP A 69 -7.38 -0.91 2.27
N LEU A 70 -7.62 -0.14 3.33
CA LEU A 70 -7.65 -0.63 4.70
C LEU A 70 -8.95 -1.34 5.09
N ASP A 71 -9.90 -1.50 4.17
CA ASP A 71 -11.05 -2.39 4.36
C ASP A 71 -10.74 -3.82 3.87
N ALA A 72 -9.56 -4.03 3.28
CA ALA A 72 -9.00 -5.33 2.92
C ALA A 72 -7.67 -5.59 3.67
N ASP A 73 -7.21 -6.85 3.64
CA ASP A 73 -5.87 -7.20 4.10
C ASP A 73 -4.86 -6.92 2.98
N LEU A 74 -3.96 -5.96 3.18
CA LEU A 74 -2.93 -5.61 2.21
C LEU A 74 -1.98 -6.79 1.92
N ASN A 75 -1.85 -7.76 2.83
CA ASN A 75 -1.04 -8.96 2.59
C ASN A 75 -1.63 -9.85 1.48
N ALA A 76 -2.89 -9.64 1.11
CA ALA A 76 -3.57 -10.31 0.00
C ALA A 76 -3.12 -9.81 -1.39
N VAL A 77 -2.18 -8.87 -1.47
CA VAL A 77 -1.52 -8.55 -2.76
C VAL A 77 -1.02 -9.84 -3.42
N PRO A 78 -1.14 -10.02 -4.74
CA PRO A 78 -0.86 -11.31 -5.38
C PRO A 78 0.59 -11.80 -5.17
N MET A 79 0.75 -13.09 -4.90
CA MET A 79 2.08 -13.72 -4.89
C MET A 79 2.68 -13.84 -6.30
N GLN A 80 1.88 -13.81 -7.35
CA GLN A 80 2.34 -13.73 -8.74
C GLN A 80 1.86 -12.41 -9.33
N VAL A 81 2.79 -11.58 -9.81
CA VAL A 81 2.50 -10.29 -10.43
C VAL A 81 3.17 -10.25 -11.79
N GLY A 82 2.44 -10.48 -12.87
CA GLY A 82 3.05 -10.64 -14.21
C GLY A 82 4.09 -11.76 -14.19
N ASN A 83 5.35 -11.45 -14.52
CA ASN A 83 6.48 -12.40 -14.47
C ASN A 83 7.19 -12.46 -13.10
N TRP A 84 6.70 -11.75 -12.09
CA TRP A 84 7.32 -11.62 -10.78
C TRP A 84 6.72 -12.61 -9.78
N GLN A 85 7.57 -13.39 -9.13
CA GLN A 85 7.22 -14.28 -8.03
C GLN A 85 7.54 -13.63 -6.69
N GLY A 86 6.50 -13.46 -5.88
CA GLY A 86 6.54 -12.90 -4.54
C GLY A 86 6.96 -13.93 -3.48
N LYS A 87 7.66 -13.45 -2.46
CA LYS A 87 8.02 -14.17 -1.25
C LYS A 87 7.90 -13.23 -0.06
N ASP A 88 7.15 -13.65 0.95
CA ASP A 88 7.12 -12.93 2.23
C ASP A 88 8.50 -13.00 2.89
N VAL A 89 8.97 -11.86 3.37
CA VAL A 89 10.17 -11.77 4.19
C VAL A 89 9.79 -11.28 5.57
N PRO A 90 10.43 -11.78 6.63
CA PRO A 90 10.27 -11.19 7.95
C PRO A 90 10.70 -9.72 7.92
N GLU A 91 9.87 -8.83 8.46
CA GLU A 91 10.29 -7.46 8.71
C GLU A 91 11.27 -7.44 9.89
N THR A 92 12.43 -6.83 9.68
CA THR A 92 13.51 -6.74 10.68
C THR A 92 13.80 -5.30 11.10
N ASN A 93 13.31 -4.32 10.36
CA ASN A 93 13.44 -2.90 10.65
C ASN A 93 12.32 -2.44 11.60
N GLN A 94 12.60 -2.55 12.89
CA GLN A 94 11.69 -2.13 13.96
C GLN A 94 11.44 -0.62 13.97
N GLU A 95 12.36 0.19 13.43
CA GLU A 95 12.23 1.65 13.44
C GLU A 95 11.08 2.13 12.55
N VAL A 96 10.86 1.49 11.40
CA VAL A 96 9.71 1.76 10.51
C VAL A 96 8.39 1.49 11.24
N MET A 97 8.30 0.38 11.97
CA MET A 97 7.08 0.02 12.71
C MET A 97 6.82 0.92 13.92
N ILE A 98 7.87 1.35 14.62
CA ILE A 98 7.78 2.20 15.82
C ILE A 98 7.49 3.66 15.46
N LEU A 99 8.11 4.19 14.39
CA LEU A 99 7.99 5.60 14.03
C LEU A 99 6.72 5.89 13.25
N LEU A 100 6.35 5.01 12.32
CA LEU A 100 5.21 5.24 11.44
C LEU A 100 3.88 4.83 12.06
N GLU A 101 3.88 3.88 13.02
CA GLU A 101 2.68 3.31 13.64
C GLU A 101 1.58 2.95 12.61
N PRO A 102 1.90 2.13 11.57
CA PRO A 102 0.93 1.81 10.53
C PRO A 102 -0.18 0.91 11.04
N GLU A 103 -1.38 1.04 10.48
CA GLU A 103 -2.47 0.08 10.72
C GLU A 103 -2.21 -1.25 10.01
N GLN A 104 -1.67 -1.16 8.79
CA GLN A 104 -1.22 -2.32 8.02
C GLN A 104 0.13 -2.01 7.38
N TYR A 105 1.03 -2.97 7.44
CA TYR A 105 2.33 -2.90 6.81
C TYR A 105 2.61 -4.20 6.07
N VAL A 106 2.98 -4.08 4.79
CA VAL A 106 3.39 -5.21 3.96
C VAL A 106 4.77 -4.93 3.44
N ARG A 107 5.64 -5.92 3.54
CA ARG A 107 6.91 -5.96 2.81
C ARG A 107 7.07 -7.30 2.13
N ARG A 108 7.18 -7.29 0.81
CA ARG A 108 7.30 -8.50 0.01
C ARG A 108 8.43 -8.37 -1.01
N LEU A 109 9.28 -9.39 -1.06
CA LEU A 109 10.29 -9.51 -2.11
C LEU A 109 9.62 -10.10 -3.34
N TYR A 110 9.81 -9.48 -4.49
CA TYR A 110 9.43 -10.04 -5.79
C TYR A 110 10.69 -10.26 -6.61
N GLN A 111 10.78 -11.42 -7.26
CA GLN A 111 11.87 -11.77 -8.15
C GLN A 111 11.33 -12.14 -9.53
N ASP A 112 11.96 -11.65 -10.59
CA ASP A 112 11.60 -11.99 -11.96
C ASP A 112 12.39 -13.19 -12.51
N SER A 113 12.08 -13.61 -13.73
CA SER A 113 12.75 -14.72 -14.41
C SER A 113 14.23 -14.45 -14.76
N GLN A 114 14.67 -13.19 -14.71
CA GLN A 114 16.06 -12.79 -14.95
C GLN A 114 16.88 -12.76 -13.65
N GLY A 115 16.24 -13.05 -12.51
CA GLY A 115 16.86 -13.04 -11.20
C GLY A 115 16.93 -11.64 -10.57
N ARG A 116 16.41 -10.60 -11.23
CA ARG A 116 16.28 -9.26 -10.67
C ARG A 116 15.23 -9.27 -9.58
N TYR A 117 15.39 -8.41 -8.58
CA TYR A 117 14.46 -8.35 -7.48
C TYR A 117 14.06 -6.92 -7.11
N LEU A 118 12.86 -6.79 -6.57
CA LEU A 118 12.37 -5.56 -5.98
C LEU A 118 11.59 -5.85 -4.70
N TRP A 119 11.56 -4.87 -3.82
CA TRP A 119 10.76 -4.87 -2.61
C TRP A 119 9.50 -4.06 -2.84
N LEU A 120 8.34 -4.68 -2.68
CA LEU A 120 7.09 -3.96 -2.49
C LEU A 120 6.94 -3.67 -1.00
N SER A 121 6.82 -2.40 -0.66
CA SER A 121 6.38 -1.93 0.66
C SER A 121 5.03 -1.24 0.53
N MET A 122 4.05 -1.66 1.32
CA MET A 122 2.79 -0.94 1.45
C MET A 122 2.58 -0.53 2.90
N ILE A 123 2.35 0.75 3.11
CA ILE A 123 2.11 1.34 4.43
C ILE A 123 0.71 1.93 4.41
N GLY A 124 -0.18 1.34 5.20
CA GLY A 124 -1.56 1.75 5.31
C GLY A 124 -1.90 2.35 6.68
N GLY A 125 -2.65 3.44 6.71
CA GLY A 125 -3.12 4.06 7.95
C GLY A 125 -4.24 5.09 7.76
N ARG A 126 -5.03 5.32 8.82
CA ARG A 126 -6.06 6.38 8.90
C ARG A 126 -5.60 7.62 9.69
N SER A 127 -4.35 7.62 10.14
CA SER A 127 -3.70 8.81 10.70
C SER A 127 -2.67 9.38 9.71
N SER A 128 -2.34 10.66 9.83
CA SER A 128 -1.33 11.29 8.97
C SER A 128 0.11 10.95 9.39
N ARG A 129 0.32 10.39 10.58
CA ARG A 129 1.64 10.10 11.16
C ARG A 129 2.54 9.21 10.29
N PRO A 130 2.05 8.16 9.61
CA PRO A 130 2.87 7.32 8.75
C PRO A 130 3.30 8.01 7.45
N PHE A 131 2.64 9.12 7.08
CA PHE A 131 2.75 9.70 5.77
C PHE A 131 3.58 10.98 5.81
N HIS A 132 4.73 10.89 5.16
CA HIS A 132 5.59 12.01 4.82
C HIS A 132 6.32 11.62 3.54
N ALA A 133 6.80 12.61 2.78
CA ALA A 133 7.58 12.33 1.59
C ALA A 133 8.82 11.50 2.00
N PRO A 134 9.04 10.32 1.39
CA PRO A 134 10.15 9.43 1.70
C PRO A 134 11.52 10.11 1.75
N ASP A 135 11.76 11.14 0.96
CA ASP A 135 13.01 11.92 0.91
C ASP A 135 13.46 12.41 2.29
N ILE A 136 12.53 12.78 3.19
CA ILE A 136 12.84 13.15 4.58
C ILE A 136 13.58 12.03 5.33
N CYS A 137 13.18 10.76 5.14
CA CYS A 137 13.88 9.63 5.76
C CYS A 137 15.27 9.41 5.14
N TYR A 138 15.42 9.67 3.85
CA TYR A 138 16.70 9.52 3.15
C TYR A 138 17.68 10.60 3.61
N ASP A 139 17.23 11.84 3.73
CA ASP A 139 17.99 12.95 4.33
C ASP A 139 18.42 12.63 5.77
N ALA A 140 17.47 12.21 6.60
CA ALA A 140 17.73 11.91 8.01
C ALA A 140 18.72 10.75 8.21
N ASP A 141 18.68 9.76 7.32
CA ASP A 141 19.59 8.62 7.32
C ASP A 141 20.88 8.87 6.49
N GLY A 142 21.07 10.09 5.97
CA GLY A 142 22.31 10.51 5.29
C GLY A 142 22.53 9.90 3.91
N TRP A 143 21.47 9.53 3.21
CA TRP A 143 21.53 9.18 1.79
C TRP A 143 21.79 10.42 0.94
N GLN A 144 22.48 10.25 -0.19
CA GLN A 144 22.48 11.22 -1.28
C GLN A 144 21.52 10.73 -2.34
N TYR A 145 20.72 11.61 -2.94
CA TYR A 145 19.77 11.16 -3.96
C TYR A 145 19.43 12.24 -4.99
N ASP A 146 19.13 11.78 -6.20
CA ASP A 146 18.35 12.54 -7.18
C ASP A 146 16.87 12.18 -7.05
N LEU A 147 15.98 13.13 -7.35
CA LEU A 147 14.54 12.93 -7.25
C LEU A 147 13.82 13.49 -8.48
N GLY A 148 12.68 12.87 -8.80
CA GLY A 148 11.78 13.35 -9.84
C GLY A 148 10.45 12.63 -9.82
N SER A 149 9.66 12.80 -10.88
CA SER A 149 8.47 12.01 -11.14
C SER A 149 8.63 11.23 -12.43
N HIS A 150 8.13 10.00 -12.48
CA HIS A 150 8.18 9.14 -13.65
C HIS A 150 6.78 8.61 -14.00
N PRO A 151 6.30 8.75 -15.25
CA PRO A 151 5.03 8.19 -15.67
C PRO A 151 5.16 6.68 -15.93
N VAL A 152 4.07 5.96 -15.68
CA VAL A 152 3.87 4.56 -16.07
C VAL A 152 2.64 4.51 -16.95
N GLN A 153 2.84 4.30 -18.25
CA GLN A 153 1.75 4.07 -19.19
C GLN A 153 1.03 2.76 -18.84
N LEU A 154 -0.27 2.76 -18.61
CA LEU A 154 -1.02 1.54 -18.27
C LEU A 154 -1.56 0.85 -19.53
N ASP A 155 -1.70 -0.47 -19.46
CA ASP A 155 -2.00 -1.32 -20.63
C ASP A 155 -3.39 -1.04 -21.24
N GLU A 156 -4.37 -0.63 -20.42
CA GLU A 156 -5.73 -0.27 -20.86
C GLU A 156 -5.91 1.26 -21.02
N GLY A 157 -4.82 2.02 -20.94
CA GLY A 157 -4.78 3.46 -21.20
C GLY A 157 -4.55 4.34 -19.97
N GLY A 158 -4.11 5.57 -20.23
CA GLY A 158 -3.74 6.56 -19.21
C GLY A 158 -2.37 6.32 -18.58
N GLU A 159 -1.96 7.24 -17.72
CA GLU A 159 -0.66 7.21 -17.05
C GLU A 159 -0.84 7.28 -15.54
N LEU A 160 -0.11 6.42 -14.81
CA LEU A 160 0.08 6.52 -13.37
C LEU A 160 1.42 7.21 -13.11
N TYR A 161 1.43 8.23 -12.26
CA TYR A 161 2.66 8.92 -11.87
C TYR A 161 3.13 8.45 -10.51
N GLY A 162 4.43 8.33 -10.36
CA GLY A 162 5.09 8.11 -9.07
C GLY A 162 6.32 8.98 -8.95
N LEU A 163 6.65 9.34 -7.72
CA LEU A 163 7.92 9.96 -7.41
C LEU A 163 8.99 8.88 -7.39
N TRP A 164 10.18 9.23 -7.87
CA TRP A 164 11.33 8.34 -7.80
C TRP A 164 12.50 8.98 -7.08
N LEU A 165 13.32 8.13 -6.46
CA LEU A 165 14.61 8.49 -5.91
C LEU A 165 15.67 7.55 -6.48
N ASP A 166 16.79 8.12 -6.90
CA ASP A 166 18.02 7.40 -7.18
C ASP A 166 18.98 7.71 -6.05
N ALA A 167 19.11 6.79 -5.10
CA ALA A 167 19.73 7.03 -3.82
C ALA A 167 21.00 6.21 -3.61
N GLU A 168 22.05 6.86 -3.13
CA GLU A 168 23.35 6.29 -2.84
C GLU A 168 23.72 6.53 -1.37
N LYS A 169 24.31 5.51 -0.72
CA LYS A 169 24.87 5.64 0.62
C LYS A 169 26.12 4.78 0.79
N GLN A 170 27.19 5.41 1.28
CA GLN A 170 28.40 4.71 1.69
C GLN A 170 28.22 4.13 3.11
N LEU A 171 28.06 2.82 3.21
CA LEU A 171 27.95 2.14 4.51
C LEU A 171 29.34 1.97 5.15
N PRO A 172 29.47 2.07 6.50
CA PRO A 172 30.78 2.03 7.19
C PRO A 172 31.64 0.80 6.90
N ASP A 173 31.01 -0.34 6.62
CA ASP A 173 31.69 -1.64 6.43
C ASP A 173 31.65 -2.15 4.97
N GLN A 174 31.32 -1.29 4.01
CA GLN A 174 31.28 -1.66 2.59
C GLN A 174 32.34 -0.91 1.79
N ALA A 175 33.02 -1.61 0.87
CA ALA A 175 34.03 -1.01 0.00
C ALA A 175 33.42 -0.16 -1.13
N THR A 176 32.14 -0.38 -1.44
CA THR A 176 31.37 0.33 -2.46
C THR A 176 30.12 0.90 -1.83
N SER A 177 29.64 2.02 -2.36
CA SER A 177 28.34 2.56 -1.99
C SER A 177 27.23 1.56 -2.29
N THR A 178 26.21 1.58 -1.44
CA THR A 178 24.92 0.95 -1.72
C THR A 178 24.09 1.91 -2.56
N GLU A 179 23.57 1.42 -3.69
CA GLU A 179 22.67 2.16 -4.57
C GLU A 179 21.28 1.54 -4.57
N GLN A 180 20.24 2.38 -4.58
CA GLN A 180 18.86 1.92 -4.70
C GLN A 180 18.01 2.89 -5.51
N ILE A 181 17.12 2.33 -6.33
CA ILE A 181 16.08 3.07 -7.04
C ILE A 181 14.75 2.82 -6.35
N VAL A 182 14.06 3.90 -6.01
CA VAL A 182 12.75 3.88 -5.36
C VAL A 182 11.73 4.51 -6.27
N TYR A 183 10.53 3.94 -6.30
CA TYR A 183 9.35 4.51 -6.96
C TYR A 183 8.15 4.40 -6.02
N TYR A 184 7.43 5.49 -5.79
CA TYR A 184 6.28 5.47 -4.89
C TYR A 184 5.19 6.47 -5.26
N PHE A 185 3.99 6.19 -4.77
CA PHE A 185 2.81 7.03 -4.88
C PHE A 185 1.82 6.66 -3.76
N TYR A 186 0.81 7.51 -3.57
CA TYR A 186 -0.25 7.31 -2.59
C TYR A 186 -1.54 6.86 -3.26
N LEU A 187 -2.24 5.94 -2.63
CA LEU A 187 -3.55 5.47 -3.02
C LEU A 187 -4.60 5.91 -2.00
N PHE A 188 -5.67 6.49 -2.49
CA PHE A 188 -6.84 6.90 -1.73
C PHE A 188 -8.07 6.10 -2.20
N PRO A 189 -8.89 5.57 -1.29
CA PRO A 189 -10.11 4.84 -1.66
C PRO A 189 -11.14 5.67 -2.41
N SER A 190 -11.09 7.00 -2.32
CA SER A 190 -11.98 7.88 -3.07
C SER A 190 -11.38 9.28 -3.29
N ALA A 191 -11.95 10.00 -4.25
CA ALA A 191 -11.59 11.37 -4.57
C ALA A 191 -11.83 12.37 -3.43
N GLN A 192 -12.54 12.01 -2.36
CA GLN A 192 -12.68 12.86 -1.18
C GLN A 192 -11.45 12.84 -0.29
N ARG A 193 -10.56 11.85 -0.44
CA ARG A 193 -9.39 11.61 0.44
C ARG A 193 -9.76 11.61 1.93
N ASP A 194 -10.89 11.00 2.25
CA ASP A 194 -11.36 10.87 3.63
C ASP A 194 -10.38 9.98 4.42
N LEU A 195 -9.65 10.57 5.36
CA LEU A 195 -8.69 9.86 6.20
C LEU A 195 -9.32 8.68 6.95
N THR A 196 -10.63 8.73 7.25
CA THR A 196 -11.33 7.62 7.91
C THR A 196 -11.44 6.38 7.01
N LYS A 197 -11.27 6.54 5.69
CA LYS A 197 -11.17 5.44 4.71
C LYS A 197 -9.73 4.93 4.54
N GLY A 198 -8.75 5.69 5.04
CA GLY A 198 -7.34 5.34 5.00
C GLY A 198 -6.63 5.79 3.74
N ILE A 199 -5.30 5.75 3.83
CA ILE A 199 -4.38 5.98 2.72
C ILE A 199 -3.43 4.78 2.67
N VAL A 200 -2.96 4.42 1.48
CA VAL A 200 -1.88 3.46 1.30
C VAL A 200 -0.74 4.11 0.53
N LEU A 201 0.45 4.18 1.13
CA LEU A 201 1.69 4.44 0.41
C LEU A 201 2.11 3.15 -0.29
N PHE A 202 2.19 3.17 -1.62
CA PHE A 202 2.71 2.08 -2.44
C PHE A 202 4.15 2.43 -2.84
N LYS A 203 5.12 1.63 -2.39
CA LYS A 203 6.55 1.89 -2.62
C LYS A 203 7.24 0.65 -3.17
N LEU A 204 7.98 0.86 -4.26
CA LEU A 204 8.92 -0.10 -4.83
C LEU A 204 10.35 0.32 -4.49
N THR A 205 11.21 -0.63 -4.20
CA THR A 205 12.63 -0.40 -3.94
C THR A 205 13.45 -1.53 -4.54
N SER A 206 14.48 -1.22 -5.31
CA SER A 206 15.39 -2.21 -5.87
C SER A 206 16.81 -1.66 -5.86
N GLU A 207 17.79 -2.53 -6.10
CA GLU A 207 19.11 -2.09 -6.56
C GLU A 207 18.97 -1.38 -7.92
N ARG A 208 20.04 -0.70 -8.34
CA ARG A 208 20.16 -0.17 -9.70
C ARG A 208 20.55 -1.30 -10.66
N TYR A 209 19.70 -1.56 -11.66
CA TYR A 209 19.96 -2.50 -12.75
C TYR A 209 20.24 -1.74 -14.04
N GLY A 210 21.53 -1.54 -14.35
CA GLY A 210 21.94 -0.73 -15.49
C GLY A 210 21.79 0.76 -15.20
N SER A 211 21.00 1.49 -15.99
CA SER A 211 20.66 2.89 -15.73
C SER A 211 19.45 3.06 -14.80
N THR A 212 19.26 4.28 -14.31
CA THR A 212 18.08 4.67 -13.54
C THR A 212 16.80 4.49 -14.35
N GLU A 213 16.80 4.89 -15.62
CA GLU A 213 15.69 4.67 -16.55
C GLU A 213 15.40 3.19 -16.80
N GLU A 214 16.43 2.36 -16.96
CA GLU A 214 16.27 0.90 -17.12
C GLU A 214 15.63 0.27 -15.87
N THR A 215 16.03 0.74 -14.68
CA THR A 215 15.46 0.29 -13.41
C THR A 215 14.02 0.79 -13.20
N LEU A 216 13.74 2.06 -13.55
CA LEU A 216 12.39 2.61 -13.50
C LEU A 216 11.45 1.91 -14.49
N GLN A 217 11.96 1.54 -15.67
CA GLN A 217 11.21 0.75 -16.64
C GLN A 217 10.87 -0.65 -16.10
N MET A 218 11.81 -1.31 -15.40
CA MET A 218 11.56 -2.57 -14.71
C MET A 218 10.49 -2.42 -13.62
N GLN A 219 10.55 -1.35 -12.81
CA GLN A 219 9.53 -1.07 -11.80
C GLN A 219 8.16 -0.75 -12.44
N ALA A 220 8.15 -0.04 -13.56
CA ALA A 220 6.94 0.25 -14.35
C ALA A 220 6.27 -1.03 -14.88
N GLU A 221 7.03 -2.05 -15.29
CA GLU A 221 6.48 -3.37 -15.65
C GLU A 221 5.74 -4.03 -14.49
N PHE A 222 6.29 -3.94 -13.27
CA PHE A 222 5.62 -4.43 -12.07
C PHE A 222 4.32 -3.66 -11.78
N VAL A 223 4.35 -2.33 -11.87
CA VAL A 223 3.17 -1.48 -11.68
C VAL A 223 2.08 -1.81 -12.70
N ARG A 224 2.40 -1.93 -14.00
CA ARG A 224 1.42 -2.30 -15.05
C ARG A 224 0.78 -3.66 -14.83
N ALA A 225 1.50 -4.60 -14.23
CA ALA A 225 0.92 -5.90 -13.89
C ALA A 225 -0.20 -5.79 -12.84
N LEU A 226 -0.13 -4.79 -11.95
CA LEU A 226 -1.13 -4.54 -10.89
C LEU A 226 -2.22 -3.53 -11.30
N PHE A 227 -1.87 -2.46 -12.00
CA PHE A 227 -2.79 -1.39 -12.39
C PHE A 227 -3.08 -1.46 -13.89
N LYS A 228 -4.36 -1.34 -14.26
CA LYS A 228 -4.84 -1.63 -15.62
C LYS A 228 -5.11 -0.36 -16.43
N GLN A 229 -5.73 0.63 -15.81
CA GLN A 229 -6.18 1.84 -16.47
C GLN A 229 -6.02 3.05 -15.56
N ALA A 230 -5.75 4.22 -16.15
CA ALA A 230 -5.86 5.52 -15.50
C ALA A 230 -6.69 6.48 -16.35
N GLY A 231 -7.42 7.41 -15.73
CA GLY A 231 -8.22 8.42 -16.43
C GLY A 231 -9.34 9.02 -15.61
#